data_AF-A0A2T1HPD8-F1
#
_entry.id   AF-A0A2T1HPD8-F1
#
_cell.length_a   1.000
_cell.length_b   1.000
_cell.length_c   1.000
_cell.angle_alpha   90.00
_cell.angle_beta   90.00
_cell.angle_gamma   90.00
#
_symmetry.space_group_name_H-M   'P 1'
#
loop_
_entity.id
_entity.type
_entity.pdbx_description
1 polymer ?
#
loop_
_entity_poly.entity_id
_entity_poly.type
_entity_poly.pdbx_seq_one_letter_code
_entity_poly.pdbx_strand_id
1 'polypeptide(L)'
;MGEAFLKDRQGTAEVDGRLGRTWVGFAIAVVGAALAAGLRVALADVFHGFPFSTFMPVVVLATIVGGPWPGALACLLGGLSAWYIGMPPAWAWTGKSPGSAIGIVIFGLTSAGIIAAVRWMQSLLARSREERATIAALLDKQQRISQDLQAALARLEVAVTAGALGVWEWDLATDAMMYSPKAKEIYGFGPDDRVTLKAVSHATHPEDLGRTTELARRALDPGIRAKEPYEFRIRRLNDGEERWLQAHGEAIFDHVGRPQRYIGTIQDITASKAAALAVLESELRLRLAIDAGRMAVWSYDVQRQEIIGSPELYRLLGFDPARRPSFEQMRAGYPPGEEERVQAAGREALERGERFFEVEYRYGRADGAERWLMMRAEIVLDDAGQPRRVVGVVIDVTERRQAEERQQILTAELTHRVKNILAVVQSIADITLRRSADLPTARQALAGRLSALAKAHDLLFAGGAERSPLRRIVDEATLSFGPDIQARVQRSGPDVFTPGRLTTPLSMVLHELIVNAIKYGALSNEEGRVDIGWSVEGGLLTLTWTEQGGPPVTPPTRQGFGSVLLQRSLARDLGGRVEIAYPETGVRCEITVGLGES
;
A
#
# COMPACT_ATOMS: atom_id res chain seq x y z
N MET A 1 -34.89 36.72 25.06
CA MET A 1 -36.01 36.90 26.02
C MET A 1 -35.58 37.36 27.41
N GLY A 2 -34.33 37.15 27.86
CA GLY A 2 -33.86 37.56 29.19
C GLY A 2 -33.51 39.04 29.37
N GLU A 3 -33.12 39.77 28.31
CA GLU A 3 -32.72 41.18 28.44
C GLU A 3 -33.88 42.15 28.67
N ALA A 4 -35.09 41.83 28.18
CA ALA A 4 -36.28 42.65 28.42
C ALA A 4 -36.76 42.58 29.89
N PHE A 5 -36.51 41.46 30.57
CA PHE A 5 -36.96 41.21 31.95
C PHE A 5 -36.03 41.85 33.00
N LEU A 6 -34.74 42.02 32.70
CA LEU A 6 -33.77 42.65 33.60
C LEU A 6 -33.88 44.18 33.59
N LYS A 7 -34.27 44.78 32.46
CA LYS A 7 -34.47 46.23 32.34
C LYS A 7 -35.65 46.72 33.20
N ASP A 8 -36.69 45.90 33.33
CA ASP A 8 -37.90 46.21 34.10
C ASP A 8 -37.65 46.15 35.64
N ARG A 9 -36.79 45.23 36.09
CA ARG A 9 -36.41 45.09 37.50
C ARG A 9 -35.45 46.19 37.99
N GLN A 10 -34.59 46.72 37.11
CA GLN A 10 -33.73 47.85 37.45
C GLN A 10 -34.51 49.16 37.51
N GLY A 11 -35.48 49.37 36.61
CA GLY A 11 -36.37 50.54 36.66
C GLY A 11 -37.23 50.61 37.93
N THR A 12 -37.75 49.47 38.39
CA THR A 12 -38.59 49.40 39.61
C THR A 12 -37.80 49.62 40.90
N ALA A 13 -36.57 49.11 41.02
CA ALA A 13 -35.72 49.35 42.19
C ALA A 13 -35.22 50.80 42.29
N GLU A 14 -34.98 51.47 41.16
CA GLU A 14 -34.54 52.87 41.13
C GLU A 14 -35.69 53.84 41.49
N VAL A 15 -36.92 53.49 41.14
CA VAL A 15 -38.14 54.21 41.52
C VAL A 15 -38.43 54.08 43.02
N ASP A 16 -38.30 52.88 43.60
CA ASP A 16 -38.46 52.66 45.05
C ASP A 16 -37.40 53.40 45.88
N GLY A 17 -36.15 53.44 45.40
CA GLY A 17 -35.06 54.19 46.04
C GLY A 17 -35.28 55.72 46.03
N ARG A 18 -35.87 56.26 44.96
CA ARG A 18 -36.25 57.68 44.88
C ARG A 18 -37.41 58.00 45.82
N LEU A 19 -38.44 57.16 45.85
CA LEU A 19 -39.57 57.30 46.77
C LEU A 19 -39.11 57.28 48.24
N GLY A 20 -38.24 56.33 48.60
CA GLY A 20 -37.67 56.23 49.95
C GLY A 20 -36.88 57.49 50.36
N ARG A 21 -35.99 58.00 49.49
CA ARG A 21 -35.25 59.25 49.76
C ARG A 21 -36.15 60.48 49.91
N THR A 22 -37.22 60.53 49.14
CA THR A 22 -38.20 61.63 49.20
C THR A 22 -38.92 61.62 50.56
N TRP A 23 -39.37 60.44 51.03
CA TRP A 23 -39.97 60.28 52.35
C TRP A 23 -39.01 60.57 53.51
N VAL A 24 -37.75 60.15 53.39
CA VAL A 24 -36.70 60.51 54.37
C VAL A 24 -36.48 62.02 54.40
N GLY A 25 -36.48 62.69 53.24
CA GLY A 25 -36.41 64.16 53.19
C GLY A 25 -37.60 64.84 53.86
N PHE A 26 -38.82 64.33 53.67
CA PHE A 26 -40.01 64.84 54.38
C PHE A 26 -39.92 64.61 55.89
N ALA A 27 -39.41 63.46 56.33
CA ALA A 27 -39.17 63.20 57.75
C ALA A 27 -38.13 64.17 58.33
N ILE A 28 -37.04 64.44 57.61
CA ILE A 28 -36.03 65.45 57.98
C ILE A 28 -36.65 66.84 58.06
N ALA A 29 -37.53 67.20 57.13
CA ALA A 29 -38.23 68.48 57.13
C ALA A 29 -39.07 68.66 58.41
N VAL A 30 -39.85 67.65 58.79
CA VAL A 30 -40.74 67.70 59.95
C VAL A 30 -39.99 67.61 61.27
N VAL A 31 -39.16 66.59 61.45
CA VAL A 31 -38.40 66.36 62.69
C VAL A 31 -37.32 67.43 62.87
N GLY A 32 -36.64 67.81 61.80
CA GLY A 32 -35.64 68.87 61.80
C GLY A 32 -36.25 70.23 62.11
N ALA A 33 -37.44 70.56 61.58
CA ALA A 33 -38.12 71.81 61.94
C ALA A 33 -38.52 71.82 63.42
N ALA A 34 -39.00 70.71 63.97
CA ALA A 34 -39.32 70.61 65.39
C ALA A 34 -38.07 70.78 66.28
N LEU A 35 -36.96 70.15 65.93
CA LEU A 35 -35.68 70.30 66.64
C LEU A 35 -35.11 71.72 66.51
N ALA A 36 -35.19 72.32 65.32
CA ALA A 36 -34.75 73.70 65.08
C ALA A 36 -35.57 74.72 65.87
N ALA A 37 -36.88 74.47 66.04
CA ALA A 37 -37.75 75.24 66.91
C ALA A 37 -37.33 75.08 68.39
N GLY A 38 -37.10 73.84 68.85
CA GLY A 38 -36.65 73.57 70.22
C GLY A 38 -35.28 74.19 70.55
N LEU A 39 -34.31 74.06 69.64
CA LEU A 39 -32.97 74.66 69.78
C LEU A 39 -33.05 76.19 69.82
N ARG A 40 -33.95 76.79 69.03
CA ARG A 40 -34.16 78.23 69.04
C ARG A 40 -34.70 78.74 70.36
N VAL A 41 -35.64 78.00 70.97
CA VAL A 41 -36.18 78.31 72.29
C VAL A 41 -35.09 78.17 73.36
N ALA A 42 -34.30 77.10 73.31
CA ALA A 42 -33.22 76.87 74.26
C ALA A 42 -32.10 77.93 74.21
N LEU A 43 -31.89 78.54 73.04
CA LEU A 43 -30.85 79.55 72.79
C LEU A 43 -31.46 80.92 72.42
N ALA A 44 -32.59 81.26 73.06
CA ALA A 44 -33.37 82.46 72.75
C ALA A 44 -32.53 83.74 72.76
N ASP A 45 -31.67 83.90 73.78
CA ASP A 45 -30.81 85.06 74.01
C ASP A 45 -29.71 85.24 72.95
N VAL A 46 -29.22 84.14 72.36
CA VAL A 46 -28.12 84.15 71.39
C VAL A 46 -28.59 84.58 70.01
N PHE A 47 -29.80 84.18 69.61
CA PHE A 47 -30.30 84.39 68.24
C PHE A 47 -31.31 85.54 68.12
N HIS A 48 -31.38 86.44 69.10
CA HIS A 48 -32.43 87.45 69.27
C HIS A 48 -32.72 88.34 68.03
N GLY A 49 -31.75 88.51 67.11
CA GLY A 49 -31.90 89.29 65.87
C GLY A 49 -32.16 88.49 64.58
N PHE A 50 -32.12 87.15 64.62
CA PHE A 50 -32.21 86.30 63.41
C PHE A 50 -33.22 85.16 63.59
N PRO A 51 -34.53 85.44 63.44
CA PRO A 51 -35.60 84.50 63.80
C PRO A 51 -35.58 83.17 63.04
N PHE A 52 -35.01 83.14 61.83
CA PHE A 52 -35.07 81.96 60.95
C PHE A 52 -33.74 81.21 60.76
N SER A 53 -32.67 81.64 61.42
CA SER A 53 -31.30 81.11 61.21
C SER A 53 -31.17 79.61 61.53
N THR A 54 -31.88 79.12 62.54
CA THR A 54 -31.87 77.71 62.95
C THR A 54 -32.61 76.79 61.98
N PHE A 55 -33.53 77.33 61.16
CA PHE A 55 -34.31 76.55 60.20
C PHE A 55 -33.62 76.41 58.83
N MET A 56 -32.67 77.29 58.50
CA MET A 56 -31.96 77.25 57.21
C MET A 56 -31.21 75.94 56.94
N PRO A 57 -30.44 75.36 57.89
CA PRO A 57 -29.79 74.07 57.68
C PRO A 57 -30.79 72.95 57.40
N VAL A 58 -31.98 73.00 58.01
CA VAL A 58 -33.05 72.01 57.80
C VAL A 58 -33.60 72.11 56.38
N VAL A 59 -33.84 73.32 55.88
CA VAL A 59 -34.27 73.55 54.48
C VAL A 59 -33.24 72.99 53.52
N VAL A 60 -31.95 73.28 53.73
CA VAL A 60 -30.84 72.76 52.89
C VAL A 60 -30.82 71.22 52.92
N LEU A 61 -30.82 70.62 54.11
CA LEU A 61 -30.72 69.16 54.28
C LEU A 61 -31.94 68.43 53.70
N ALA A 62 -33.16 68.90 53.98
CA ALA A 62 -34.38 68.33 53.42
C ALA A 62 -34.40 68.43 51.89
N THR A 63 -33.90 69.55 51.34
CA THR A 63 -33.80 69.75 49.88
C THR A 63 -32.77 68.82 49.24
N ILE A 64 -31.60 68.66 49.85
CA ILE A 64 -30.54 67.79 49.32
C ILE A 64 -30.98 66.33 49.34
N VAL A 65 -31.65 65.88 50.41
CA VAL A 65 -31.99 64.46 50.61
C VAL A 65 -33.27 64.07 49.88
N GLY A 66 -34.34 64.86 49.97
CA GLY A 66 -35.65 64.51 49.41
C GLY A 66 -36.14 65.43 48.31
N GLY A 67 -35.37 66.42 47.89
CA GLY A 67 -35.70 67.29 46.78
C GLY A 67 -36.53 68.53 47.17
N PRO A 68 -37.05 69.27 46.19
CA PRO A 68 -37.57 70.63 46.39
C PRO A 68 -38.82 70.67 47.27
N TRP A 69 -39.64 69.62 47.26
CA TRP A 69 -40.89 69.58 48.03
C TRP A 69 -40.69 69.40 49.53
N PRO A 70 -39.84 68.46 50.01
CA PRO A 70 -39.43 68.46 51.41
C PRO A 70 -38.74 69.73 51.87
N GLY A 71 -37.89 70.33 51.03
CA GLY A 71 -37.27 71.64 51.31
C GLY A 71 -38.29 72.77 51.47
N ALA A 72 -39.26 72.83 50.56
CA ALA A 72 -40.38 73.78 50.62
C ALA A 72 -41.24 73.55 51.88
N LEU A 73 -41.48 72.29 52.26
CA LEU A 73 -42.19 71.96 53.50
C LEU A 73 -41.40 72.40 54.74
N ALA A 74 -40.09 72.17 54.78
CA ALA A 74 -39.22 72.65 55.86
C ALA A 74 -39.24 74.19 55.96
N CYS A 75 -39.24 74.89 54.83
CA CYS A 75 -39.38 76.34 54.77
C CYS A 75 -40.75 76.79 55.30
N LEU A 76 -41.83 76.13 54.89
CA LEU A 76 -43.18 76.44 55.33
C LEU A 76 -43.35 76.18 56.83
N LEU A 77 -42.86 75.05 57.35
CA LEU A 77 -42.89 74.72 58.77
C LEU A 77 -42.01 75.65 59.60
N GLY A 78 -40.83 76.04 59.10
CA GLY A 78 -39.98 77.04 59.76
C GLY A 78 -40.63 78.41 59.81
N GLY A 79 -41.28 78.84 58.72
CA GLY A 79 -42.05 80.08 58.66
C GLY A 79 -43.24 80.08 59.63
N LEU A 80 -44.01 78.99 59.68
CA LEU A 80 -45.14 78.82 60.60
C LEU A 80 -44.70 78.65 62.06
N SER A 81 -43.59 77.97 62.33
CA SER A 81 -43.10 77.75 63.70
C SER A 81 -42.58 79.05 64.31
N ALA A 82 -41.84 79.85 63.54
CA ALA A 82 -41.44 81.19 63.93
C ALA A 82 -42.64 82.14 64.11
N TRP A 83 -43.77 81.85 63.46
CA TRP A 83 -45.02 82.60 63.59
C TRP A 83 -45.85 82.21 64.83
N TYR A 84 -45.83 80.94 65.25
CA TYR A 84 -46.80 80.40 66.22
C TYR A 84 -46.20 79.93 67.55
N ILE A 85 -44.95 79.45 67.58
CA ILE A 85 -44.33 78.84 68.78
C ILE A 85 -43.47 79.90 69.49
N GLY A 86 -44.10 80.61 70.43
CA GLY A 86 -43.48 81.24 71.61
C GLY A 86 -42.22 82.09 71.41
N MET A 87 -42.38 83.38 71.14
CA MET A 87 -41.36 84.39 71.46
C MET A 87 -41.76 85.16 72.73
N PRO A 88 -40.89 85.25 73.75
CA PRO A 88 -41.05 86.25 74.80
C PRO A 88 -40.63 87.67 74.32
N PRO A 89 -41.27 88.74 74.84
CA PRO A 89 -42.34 88.69 75.84
C PRO A 89 -43.72 88.90 75.19
N ALA A 90 -44.54 87.85 75.24
CA ALA A 90 -46.00 87.85 75.21
C ALA A 90 -46.71 88.45 73.96
N TRP A 91 -47.85 87.82 73.63
CA TRP A 91 -48.80 88.20 72.59
C TRP A 91 -48.44 87.73 71.17
N ALA A 92 -48.95 86.53 70.89
CA ALA A 92 -49.60 86.22 69.63
C ALA A 92 -50.14 87.47 68.92
N TRP A 93 -49.75 87.65 67.67
CA TRP A 93 -50.41 88.51 66.69
C TRP A 93 -50.93 89.86 67.22
N THR A 94 -50.04 90.86 67.27
CA THR A 94 -50.48 92.24 66.98
C THR A 94 -49.68 92.72 65.76
N GLY A 95 -50.36 92.85 64.62
CA GLY A 95 -49.75 93.22 63.35
C GLY A 95 -49.18 94.65 63.29
N LYS A 96 -48.18 95.00 64.10
CA LYS A 96 -47.59 96.35 64.18
C LYS A 96 -46.05 96.40 64.30
N SER A 97 -45.31 95.43 63.76
CA SER A 97 -43.85 95.52 63.57
C SER A 97 -43.46 95.19 62.12
N PRO A 98 -43.02 96.16 61.30
CA PRO A 98 -42.61 95.91 59.90
C PRO A 98 -41.46 94.91 59.75
N GLY A 99 -40.63 94.73 60.79
CA GLY A 99 -39.43 93.88 60.75
C GLY A 99 -39.70 92.38 60.64
N SER A 100 -40.81 91.89 61.21
CA SER A 100 -41.14 90.45 61.19
C SER A 100 -41.65 89.99 59.82
N ALA A 101 -42.44 90.81 59.13
CA ALA A 101 -42.92 90.54 57.78
C ALA A 101 -41.77 90.51 56.75
N ILE A 102 -40.85 91.47 56.84
CA ILE A 102 -39.65 91.53 55.99
C ILE A 102 -38.78 90.29 56.21
N GLY A 103 -38.62 89.83 57.46
CA GLY A 103 -37.87 88.61 57.77
C GLY A 103 -38.43 87.33 57.14
N ILE A 104 -39.76 87.17 57.11
CA ILE A 104 -40.42 86.01 56.47
C ILE A 104 -40.22 86.04 54.96
N VAL A 105 -40.34 87.22 54.34
CA VAL A 105 -40.13 87.38 52.90
C VAL A 105 -38.67 87.08 52.54
N ILE A 106 -37.71 87.61 53.29
CA ILE A 106 -36.28 87.32 53.10
C ILE A 106 -36.02 85.82 53.29
N PHE A 107 -36.59 85.18 54.31
CA PHE A 107 -36.45 83.74 54.56
C PHE A 107 -37.04 82.89 53.42
N GLY A 108 -38.21 83.24 52.92
CA GLY A 108 -38.84 82.57 51.78
C GLY A 108 -38.02 82.71 50.50
N LEU A 109 -37.51 83.92 50.20
CA LEU A 109 -36.69 84.17 49.02
C LEU A 109 -35.32 83.47 49.09
N THR A 110 -34.66 83.51 50.25
CA THR A 110 -33.38 82.81 50.46
C THR A 110 -33.54 81.29 50.43
N SER A 111 -34.60 80.75 51.04
CA SER A 111 -34.95 79.32 50.94
C SER A 111 -35.27 78.90 49.51
N ALA A 112 -36.04 79.69 48.76
CA ALA A 112 -36.33 79.43 47.36
C ALA A 112 -35.05 79.47 46.49
N GLY A 113 -34.14 80.42 46.75
CA GLY A 113 -32.83 80.50 46.10
C GLY A 113 -31.96 79.26 46.39
N ILE A 114 -31.93 78.79 47.64
CA ILE A 114 -31.22 77.57 48.04
C ILE A 114 -31.82 76.35 47.32
N ILE A 115 -33.15 76.21 47.31
CA ILE A 115 -33.83 75.10 46.65
C ILE A 115 -33.51 75.08 45.14
N ALA A 116 -33.54 76.24 44.49
CA ALA A 116 -33.20 76.39 43.09
C ALA A 116 -31.73 76.05 42.81
N ALA A 117 -30.80 76.52 43.66
CA ALA A 117 -29.37 76.26 43.51
C ALA A 117 -29.02 74.77 43.68
N VAL A 118 -29.60 74.09 44.67
CA VAL A 118 -29.41 72.64 44.88
C VAL A 118 -29.97 71.85 43.70
N ARG A 119 -31.15 72.21 43.21
CA ARG A 119 -31.75 71.58 42.02
C ARG A 119 -30.87 71.78 40.78
N TRP A 120 -30.35 72.99 40.58
CA TRP A 120 -29.45 73.29 39.46
C TRP A 120 -28.16 72.48 39.56
N MET A 121 -27.51 72.43 40.72
CA MET A 121 -26.32 71.62 40.98
C MET A 121 -26.57 70.12 40.73
N GLN A 122 -27.69 69.57 41.21
CA GLN A 122 -28.06 68.17 40.96
C GLN A 122 -28.27 67.89 39.47
N SER A 123 -28.86 68.83 38.73
CA SER A 123 -29.07 68.68 37.28
C SER A 123 -27.75 68.70 36.50
N LEU A 124 -26.77 69.52 36.91
CA LEU A 124 -25.44 69.54 36.31
C LEU A 124 -24.68 68.23 36.56
N LEU A 125 -24.75 67.69 37.78
CA LEU A 125 -24.13 66.42 38.13
C LEU A 125 -24.76 65.24 37.36
N ALA A 126 -26.07 65.27 37.15
CA ALA A 126 -26.76 64.27 36.32
C ALA A 126 -26.28 64.33 34.87
N ARG A 127 -26.24 65.52 34.26
CA ARG A 127 -25.72 65.71 32.89
C ARG A 127 -24.28 65.24 32.74
N SER A 128 -23.41 65.55 33.70
CA SER A 128 -22.01 65.10 33.67
C SER A 128 -21.86 63.57 33.80
N ARG A 129 -22.74 62.90 34.56
CA ARG A 129 -22.75 61.44 34.65
C ARG A 129 -23.22 60.78 33.35
N GLU A 130 -24.25 61.33 32.71
CA GLU A 130 -24.75 60.84 31.42
C GLU A 130 -23.69 60.99 30.31
N GLU A 131 -23.02 62.14 30.24
CA GLU A 131 -21.92 62.35 29.28
C GLU A 131 -20.78 61.36 29.49
N ARG A 132 -20.35 61.16 30.75
CA ARG A 132 -19.30 60.19 31.08
C ARG A 132 -19.69 58.75 30.76
N ALA A 133 -20.94 58.36 31.03
CA ALA A 133 -21.45 57.03 30.69
C ALA A 133 -21.46 56.80 29.18
N THR A 134 -21.87 57.82 28.40
CA THR A 134 -21.86 57.75 26.94
C THR A 134 -20.45 57.60 26.37
N ILE A 135 -19.49 58.38 26.87
CA ILE A 135 -18.08 58.30 26.44
C ILE A 135 -17.48 56.94 26.82
N ALA A 136 -17.74 56.44 28.02
CA ALA A 136 -17.26 55.12 28.46
C ALA A 136 -17.82 53.99 27.57
N ALA A 137 -19.10 54.05 27.19
CA ALA A 137 -19.71 53.07 26.29
C ALA A 137 -19.12 53.11 24.87
N LEU A 138 -18.80 54.31 24.35
CA LEU A 138 -18.13 54.45 23.06
C LEU A 138 -16.70 53.89 23.07
N LEU A 139 -15.95 54.15 24.14
CA LEU A 139 -14.59 53.60 24.31
C LEU A 139 -14.59 52.07 24.43
N ASP A 140 -15.50 51.50 25.22
CA ASP A 140 -15.66 50.03 25.32
C ASP A 140 -16.01 49.43 23.95
N LYS A 141 -16.92 50.06 23.21
CA LYS A 141 -17.27 49.63 21.85
C LYS A 141 -16.08 49.69 20.89
N GLN A 142 -15.29 50.78 20.91
CA GLN A 142 -14.11 50.90 20.07
C GLN A 142 -13.05 49.85 20.44
N GLN A 143 -12.85 49.60 21.74
CA GLN A 143 -11.87 48.64 22.22
C GLN A 143 -12.26 47.20 21.84
N ARG A 144 -13.55 46.83 21.94
CA ARG A 144 -14.05 45.53 21.46
C ARG A 144 -13.84 45.36 19.97
N ILE A 145 -14.19 46.36 19.15
CA ILE A 145 -13.95 46.31 17.70
C ILE A 145 -12.46 46.12 17.39
N SER A 146 -11.59 46.84 18.10
CA SER A 146 -10.14 46.69 17.92
C SER A 146 -9.64 45.30 18.33
N GLN A 147 -10.16 44.73 19.43
CA GLN A 147 -9.80 43.39 19.89
C GLN A 147 -10.31 42.30 18.94
N ASP A 148 -11.55 42.41 18.48
CA ASP A 148 -12.15 41.48 17.52
C ASP A 148 -11.38 41.50 16.19
N LEU A 149 -10.97 42.69 15.74
CA LEU A 149 -10.13 42.84 14.55
C LEU A 149 -8.76 42.18 14.75
N GLN A 150 -8.09 42.43 15.87
CA GLN A 150 -6.80 41.79 16.17
C GLN A 150 -6.93 40.25 16.25
N ALA A 151 -7.98 39.75 16.87
CA ALA A 151 -8.24 38.32 16.95
C ALA A 151 -8.52 37.71 15.57
N ALA A 152 -9.27 38.40 14.71
CA ALA A 152 -9.52 37.97 13.34
C ALA A 152 -8.23 37.95 12.49
N LEU A 153 -7.40 39.00 12.59
CA LEU A 153 -6.12 39.07 11.89
C LEU A 153 -5.15 37.96 12.34
N ALA A 154 -5.04 37.73 13.65
CA ALA A 154 -4.20 36.65 14.18
C ALA A 154 -4.66 35.27 13.69
N ARG A 155 -5.97 35.01 13.63
CA ARG A 155 -6.52 33.75 13.08
C ARG A 155 -6.19 33.59 11.60
N LEU A 156 -6.28 34.66 10.81
CA LEU A 156 -5.90 34.64 9.39
C LEU A 156 -4.41 34.37 9.20
N GLU A 157 -3.55 35.00 10.01
CA GLU A 157 -2.10 34.78 9.96
C GLU A 157 -1.73 33.33 10.30
N VAL A 158 -2.35 32.75 11.33
CA VAL A 158 -2.18 31.34 11.67
C VAL A 158 -2.65 30.44 10.53
N ALA A 159 -3.79 30.72 9.91
CA ALA A 159 -4.30 29.93 8.79
C ALA A 159 -3.37 29.95 7.57
N VAL A 160 -2.86 31.14 7.20
CA VAL A 160 -1.89 31.31 6.09
C VAL A 160 -0.58 30.59 6.39
N THR A 161 -0.08 30.72 7.62
CA THR A 161 1.19 30.10 8.04
C THR A 161 1.06 28.58 8.12
N ALA A 162 -0.02 28.06 8.70
CA ALA A 162 -0.27 26.62 8.81
C ALA A 162 -0.48 25.96 7.44
N GLY A 163 -1.10 26.67 6.49
CA GLY A 163 -1.21 26.22 5.09
C GLY A 163 0.09 26.36 4.29
N ALA A 164 1.16 26.90 4.89
CA ALA A 164 2.40 27.27 4.22
C ALA A 164 2.17 28.15 2.97
N LEU A 165 1.16 29.01 3.02
CA LEU A 165 0.73 29.83 1.90
C LEU A 165 1.60 31.09 1.79
N GLY A 166 2.17 31.31 0.60
CA GLY A 166 2.64 32.62 0.19
C GLY A 166 1.46 33.49 -0.23
N VAL A 167 1.47 34.77 0.12
CA VAL A 167 0.46 35.75 -0.33
C VAL A 167 1.15 36.73 -1.25
N TRP A 168 0.50 37.09 -2.35
CA TRP A 168 0.98 38.10 -3.27
C TRP A 168 -0.13 39.10 -3.61
N GLU A 169 0.26 40.33 -3.89
CA GLU A 169 -0.60 41.42 -4.32
C GLU A 169 0.10 42.16 -5.46
N TRP A 170 -0.64 42.40 -6.53
CA TRP A 170 -0.23 43.24 -7.64
C TRP A 170 -1.12 44.48 -7.67
N ASP A 171 -0.53 45.64 -7.43
CA ASP A 171 -1.17 46.93 -7.65
C ASP A 171 -1.04 47.30 -9.13
N LEU A 172 -2.17 47.32 -9.85
CA LEU A 172 -2.20 47.52 -11.30
C LEU A 172 -2.00 48.98 -11.72
N ALA A 173 -2.16 49.92 -10.78
CA ALA A 173 -2.00 51.35 -11.06
C ALA A 173 -0.52 51.77 -10.99
N THR A 174 0.22 51.19 -10.05
CA THR A 174 1.65 51.48 -9.80
C THR A 174 2.59 50.42 -10.34
N ASP A 175 2.05 49.30 -10.83
CA ASP A 175 2.78 48.09 -11.21
C ASP A 175 3.65 47.52 -10.07
N ALA A 176 3.23 47.76 -8.81
CA ALA A 176 3.94 47.30 -7.64
C ALA A 176 3.49 45.89 -7.25
N MET A 177 4.45 44.97 -7.11
CA MET A 177 4.23 43.60 -6.64
C MET A 177 4.69 43.46 -5.19
N MET A 178 3.79 43.09 -4.30
CA MET A 178 4.08 42.73 -2.92
C MET A 178 3.97 41.22 -2.76
N TYR A 179 5.03 40.59 -2.27
CA TYR A 179 5.05 39.17 -1.92
C TYR A 179 5.33 39.05 -0.42
N SER A 180 4.57 38.19 0.26
CA SER A 180 4.84 37.84 1.64
C SER A 180 6.19 37.14 1.78
N PRO A 181 6.81 37.10 2.97
CA PRO A 181 8.08 36.40 3.18
C PRO A 181 8.06 34.96 2.67
N LYS A 182 6.96 34.24 2.89
CA LYS A 182 6.78 32.87 2.39
C LYS A 182 6.70 32.80 0.86
N ALA A 183 6.01 33.76 0.24
CA ALA A 183 5.93 33.84 -1.22
C ALA A 183 7.31 34.11 -1.85
N LYS A 184 8.13 34.98 -1.21
CA LYS A 184 9.51 35.23 -1.61
C LYS A 184 10.38 33.98 -1.48
N GLU A 185 10.28 33.26 -0.37
CA GLU A 185 10.98 32.00 -0.13
C GLU A 185 10.67 30.95 -1.22
N ILE A 186 9.38 30.76 -1.55
CA ILE A 186 8.93 29.81 -2.59
C ILE A 186 9.58 30.12 -3.94
N TYR A 187 9.64 31.40 -4.33
CA TYR A 187 10.26 31.84 -5.59
C TYR A 187 11.79 31.99 -5.52
N GLY A 188 12.39 31.93 -4.33
CA GLY A 188 13.81 32.14 -4.09
C GLY A 188 14.27 33.60 -4.17
N PHE A 189 13.37 34.55 -3.93
CA PHE A 189 13.74 35.95 -3.73
C PHE A 189 14.40 36.14 -2.37
N GLY A 190 15.38 37.06 -2.28
CA GLY A 190 15.89 37.56 -1.02
C GLY A 190 14.82 38.31 -0.22
N PRO A 191 14.93 38.38 1.12
CA PRO A 191 13.93 39.01 1.98
C PRO A 191 13.68 40.49 1.63
N ASP A 192 14.73 41.21 1.23
CA ASP A 192 14.68 42.63 0.87
C ASP A 192 14.55 42.87 -0.65
N ASP A 193 14.50 41.82 -1.45
CA ASP A 193 14.42 41.96 -2.91
C ASP A 193 13.08 42.56 -3.32
N ARG A 194 13.14 43.51 -4.27
CA ARG A 194 11.96 44.05 -4.93
C ARG A 194 11.46 43.04 -5.96
N VAL A 195 10.24 42.54 -5.75
CA VAL A 195 9.57 41.66 -6.70
C VAL A 195 8.99 42.51 -7.83
N THR A 196 9.19 42.09 -9.07
CA THR A 196 8.61 42.72 -10.27
C THR A 196 7.92 41.67 -11.11
N LEU A 197 6.92 42.05 -11.89
CA LEU A 197 6.25 41.13 -12.80
C LEU A 197 7.25 40.44 -13.74
N LYS A 198 8.24 41.19 -14.25
CA LYS A 198 9.31 40.65 -15.10
C LYS A 198 10.12 39.55 -14.41
N ALA A 199 10.47 39.73 -13.14
CA ALA A 199 11.21 38.71 -12.38
C ALA A 199 10.36 37.47 -12.12
N VAL A 200 9.08 37.63 -11.81
CA VAL A 200 8.12 36.52 -11.62
C VAL A 200 7.90 35.76 -12.93
N SER A 201 7.74 36.47 -14.05
CA SER A 201 7.63 35.86 -15.39
C SER A 201 8.92 35.12 -15.79
N HIS A 202 10.09 35.64 -15.40
CA HIS A 202 11.36 34.96 -15.67
C HIS A 202 11.55 33.68 -14.83
N ALA A 203 11.06 33.69 -13.59
CA ALA A 203 11.05 32.51 -12.73
C ALA A 203 9.99 31.48 -13.16
N THR A 204 8.92 31.90 -13.85
CA THR A 204 7.88 30.98 -14.34
C THR A 204 8.43 30.09 -15.46
N HIS A 205 8.13 28.80 -15.43
CA HIS A 205 8.60 27.86 -16.44
C HIS A 205 8.13 28.30 -17.85
N PRO A 206 8.98 28.26 -18.89
CA PRO A 206 8.65 28.79 -20.22
C PRO A 206 7.37 28.20 -20.84
N GLU A 207 7.12 26.91 -20.61
CA GLU A 207 5.90 26.22 -21.10
C GLU A 207 4.62 26.70 -20.40
N ASP A 208 4.73 27.17 -19.15
CA ASP A 208 3.58 27.54 -18.34
C ASP A 208 3.30 29.05 -18.38
N LEU A 209 4.28 29.87 -18.79
CA LEU A 209 4.20 31.34 -18.82
C LEU A 209 3.02 31.85 -19.68
N GLY A 210 2.80 31.26 -20.85
CA GLY A 210 1.68 31.63 -21.71
C GLY A 210 0.32 31.37 -21.05
N ARG A 211 0.21 30.23 -20.36
CA ARG A 211 -1.01 29.83 -19.65
C ARG A 211 -1.28 30.71 -18.43
N THR A 212 -0.26 30.97 -17.60
CA THR A 212 -0.42 31.81 -16.40
C THR A 212 -0.77 33.25 -16.77
N THR A 213 -0.17 33.79 -17.83
CA THR A 213 -0.48 35.13 -18.35
C THR A 213 -1.93 35.23 -18.83
N GLU A 214 -2.43 34.23 -19.56
CA GLU A 214 -3.82 34.21 -20.02
C GLU A 214 -4.82 34.08 -18.86
N LEU A 215 -4.49 33.25 -17.85
CA LEU A 215 -5.33 33.13 -16.65
C LEU A 215 -5.41 34.46 -15.88
N ALA A 216 -4.28 35.15 -15.72
CA ALA A 216 -4.27 36.49 -15.14
C ALA A 216 -5.10 37.49 -15.96
N ARG A 217 -4.98 37.46 -17.30
CA ARG A 217 -5.79 38.30 -18.20
C ARG A 217 -7.29 38.05 -18.01
N ARG A 218 -7.72 36.79 -17.93
CA ARG A 218 -9.12 36.40 -17.68
C ARG A 218 -9.62 36.77 -16.28
N ALA A 219 -8.74 36.76 -15.29
CA ALA A 219 -9.08 37.20 -13.93
C ALA A 219 -9.31 38.73 -13.86
N LEU A 220 -8.52 39.49 -14.62
CA LEU A 220 -8.58 40.96 -14.69
C LEU A 220 -9.70 41.49 -15.62
N ASP A 221 -10.26 40.64 -16.47
CA ASP A 221 -11.36 41.01 -17.36
C ASP A 221 -12.66 41.26 -16.55
N PRO A 222 -13.25 42.48 -16.61
CA PRO A 222 -14.46 42.81 -15.85
C PRO A 222 -15.67 41.91 -16.13
N GLY A 223 -15.75 41.30 -17.32
CA GLY A 223 -16.83 40.42 -17.74
C GLY A 223 -16.63 38.94 -17.42
N ILE A 224 -15.39 38.50 -17.16
CA ILE A 224 -15.05 37.10 -16.87
C ILE A 224 -14.77 36.90 -15.38
N ARG A 225 -13.85 37.69 -14.81
CA ARG A 225 -13.40 37.61 -13.41
C ARG A 225 -13.08 36.19 -12.94
N ALA A 226 -12.30 35.46 -13.74
CA ALA A 226 -11.94 34.08 -13.45
C ALA A 226 -11.26 33.95 -12.06
N LYS A 227 -11.64 32.91 -11.30
CA LYS A 227 -11.12 32.62 -9.94
C LYS A 227 -10.67 31.16 -9.79
N GLU A 228 -10.51 30.44 -10.89
CA GLU A 228 -10.14 29.03 -10.84
C GLU A 228 -8.70 28.89 -10.31
N PRO A 229 -8.43 27.98 -9.36
CA PRO A 229 -7.06 27.68 -8.98
C PRO A 229 -6.32 27.04 -10.16
N TYR A 230 -5.03 27.30 -10.26
CA TYR A 230 -4.20 26.77 -11.33
C TYR A 230 -2.85 26.33 -10.81
N GLU A 231 -2.30 25.32 -11.48
CA GLU A 231 -0.99 24.76 -11.18
C GLU A 231 -0.01 25.10 -12.30
N PHE A 232 1.22 25.40 -11.92
CA PHE A 232 2.29 25.77 -12.84
C PHE A 232 3.65 25.51 -12.20
N ARG A 233 4.68 25.44 -13.04
CA ARG A 233 6.06 25.25 -12.62
C ARG A 233 6.78 26.60 -12.55
N ILE A 234 7.70 26.70 -11.59
CA ILE A 234 8.70 27.76 -11.53
C ILE A 234 10.10 27.14 -11.52
N ARG A 235 11.08 27.89 -11.97
CA ARG A 235 12.50 27.68 -11.71
C ARG A 235 12.94 28.73 -10.70
N ARG A 236 13.28 28.27 -9.51
CA ARG A 236 13.57 29.14 -8.38
C ARG A 236 14.80 30.01 -8.68
N LEU A 237 14.76 31.30 -8.31
CA LEU A 237 15.76 32.27 -8.77
C LEU A 237 17.15 32.13 -8.12
N ASN A 238 17.21 31.54 -6.93
CA ASN A 238 18.43 31.38 -6.14
C ASN A 238 19.27 30.15 -6.52
N ASP A 239 18.64 29.03 -6.89
CA ASP A 239 19.31 27.75 -7.15
C ASP A 239 18.83 27.03 -8.42
N GLY A 240 17.80 27.56 -9.10
CA GLY A 240 17.28 26.98 -10.33
C GLY A 240 16.45 25.72 -10.16
N GLU A 241 16.16 25.27 -8.92
CA GLU A 241 15.30 24.09 -8.71
C GLU A 241 13.91 24.33 -9.31
N GLU A 242 13.40 23.31 -9.99
CA GLU A 242 12.04 23.33 -10.50
C GLU A 242 11.06 22.99 -9.37
N ARG A 243 10.01 23.82 -9.21
CA ARG A 243 8.96 23.63 -8.21
C ARG A 243 7.59 23.72 -8.84
N TRP A 244 6.68 22.87 -8.38
CA TRP A 244 5.27 22.92 -8.72
C TRP A 244 4.54 23.81 -7.73
N LEU A 245 3.87 24.84 -8.22
CA LEU A 245 3.06 25.74 -7.43
C LEU A 245 1.59 25.58 -7.77
N GLN A 246 0.74 25.70 -6.76
CA GLN A 246 -0.68 25.98 -6.93
C GLN A 246 -0.94 27.44 -6.56
N ALA A 247 -1.51 28.21 -7.48
CA ALA A 247 -1.93 29.58 -7.24
C ALA A 247 -3.44 29.73 -7.31
N HIS A 248 -3.94 30.67 -6.52
CA HIS A 248 -5.30 31.14 -6.59
C HIS A 248 -5.29 32.66 -6.45
N GLY A 249 -5.81 33.38 -7.45
CA GLY A 249 -5.81 34.84 -7.46
C GLY A 249 -7.19 35.39 -7.77
N GLU A 250 -7.54 36.49 -7.12
CA GLU A 250 -8.77 37.25 -7.29
C GLU A 250 -8.47 38.73 -7.54
N ALA A 251 -9.16 39.29 -8.54
CA ALA A 251 -9.04 40.71 -8.90
C ALA A 251 -10.06 41.57 -8.14
N ILE A 252 -9.59 42.67 -7.58
CA ILE A 252 -10.38 43.70 -6.92
C ILE A 252 -10.61 44.84 -7.92
N PHE A 253 -11.89 45.18 -8.13
CA PHE A 253 -12.31 46.21 -9.07
C PHE A 253 -12.81 47.46 -8.35
N ASP A 254 -12.71 48.61 -9.01
CA ASP A 254 -13.31 49.86 -8.54
C ASP A 254 -14.83 49.91 -8.78
N HIS A 255 -15.45 51.00 -8.32
CA HIS A 255 -16.87 51.27 -8.47
C HIS A 255 -17.33 51.46 -9.94
N VAL A 256 -16.39 51.63 -10.88
CA VAL A 256 -16.63 51.75 -12.33
C VAL A 256 -16.35 50.41 -13.05
N GLY A 257 -15.93 49.37 -12.32
CA GLY A 257 -15.62 48.06 -12.87
C GLY A 257 -14.24 47.93 -13.48
N ARG A 258 -13.29 48.83 -13.19
CA ARG A 258 -11.90 48.73 -13.62
C ARG A 258 -11.07 47.96 -12.58
N PRO A 259 -10.19 47.02 -12.98
CA PRO A 259 -9.37 46.28 -12.02
C PRO A 259 -8.33 47.21 -11.39
N GLN A 260 -8.25 47.20 -10.05
CA GLN A 260 -7.25 47.98 -9.28
C GLN A 260 -6.13 47.11 -8.74
N ARG A 261 -6.47 45.92 -8.22
CA ARG A 261 -5.50 45.02 -7.60
C ARG A 261 -5.77 43.57 -7.96
N TYR A 262 -4.73 42.77 -7.99
CA TYR A 262 -4.83 41.32 -8.12
C TYR A 262 -4.14 40.68 -6.92
N ILE A 263 -4.90 40.01 -6.07
CA ILE A 263 -4.38 39.39 -4.84
C ILE A 263 -4.54 37.89 -4.90
N GLY A 264 -3.64 37.15 -4.29
CA GLY A 264 -3.75 35.70 -4.29
C GLY A 264 -2.82 34.99 -3.35
N THR A 265 -2.96 33.68 -3.34
CA THR A 265 -2.09 32.76 -2.63
C THR A 265 -1.27 31.93 -3.61
N ILE A 266 -0.12 31.49 -3.14
CA ILE A 266 0.71 30.46 -3.77
C ILE A 266 1.09 29.41 -2.73
N GLN A 267 1.04 28.15 -3.12
CA GLN A 267 1.47 27.03 -2.31
C GLN A 267 2.46 26.19 -3.11
N ASP A 268 3.56 25.77 -2.47
CA ASP A 268 4.47 24.78 -3.04
C ASP A 268 3.88 23.37 -2.87
N ILE A 269 3.53 22.75 -3.99
CA ILE A 269 2.95 21.40 -4.06
C ILE A 269 3.95 20.36 -4.61
N THR A 270 5.23 20.71 -4.72
CA THR A 270 6.28 19.85 -5.29
C THR A 270 6.39 18.51 -4.56
N ALA A 271 6.44 18.56 -3.22
CA ALA A 271 6.51 17.35 -2.40
C ALA A 271 5.27 16.45 -2.56
N SER A 272 4.08 17.06 -2.70
CA SER A 272 2.82 16.32 -2.92
C SER A 272 2.80 15.64 -4.29
N LYS A 273 3.21 16.35 -5.35
CA LYS A 273 3.34 15.79 -6.71
C LYS A 273 4.36 14.67 -6.77
N ALA A 274 5.54 14.85 -6.15
CA ALA A 274 6.59 13.83 -6.09
C ALA A 274 6.11 12.57 -5.35
N ALA A 275 5.41 12.72 -4.22
CA ALA A 275 4.84 11.59 -3.49
C ALA A 275 3.78 10.84 -4.31
N ALA A 276 2.89 11.56 -5.01
CA ALA A 276 1.89 10.94 -5.88
C ALA A 276 2.53 10.17 -7.04
N LEU A 277 3.57 10.73 -7.68
CA LEU A 277 4.32 10.05 -8.73
C LEU A 277 5.08 8.84 -8.21
N ALA A 278 5.70 8.93 -7.03
CA ALA A 278 6.41 7.81 -6.42
C ALA A 278 5.47 6.63 -6.10
N VAL A 279 4.25 6.92 -5.64
CA VAL A 279 3.22 5.88 -5.45
C VAL A 279 2.86 5.23 -6.78
N LEU A 280 2.61 6.02 -7.83
CA LEU A 280 2.28 5.50 -9.16
C LEU A 280 3.41 4.64 -9.74
N GLU A 281 4.66 5.10 -9.62
CA GLU A 281 5.84 4.35 -10.07
C GLU A 281 6.01 3.05 -9.29
N SER A 282 5.82 3.08 -7.97
CA SER A 282 5.85 1.89 -7.13
C SER A 282 4.75 0.89 -7.51
N GLU A 283 3.52 1.35 -7.73
CA GLU A 283 2.41 0.50 -8.18
C GLU A 283 2.68 -0.14 -9.54
N LEU A 284 3.17 0.65 -10.50
CA LEU A 284 3.54 0.15 -11.82
C LEU A 284 4.66 -0.88 -11.72
N ARG A 285 5.69 -0.60 -10.94
CA ARG A 285 6.82 -1.52 -10.72
C ARG A 285 6.36 -2.85 -10.10
N LEU A 286 5.49 -2.79 -9.08
CA LEU A 286 4.93 -3.99 -8.45
C LEU A 286 4.10 -4.80 -9.44
N ARG A 287 3.25 -4.14 -10.22
CA ARG A 287 2.44 -4.79 -11.25
C ARG A 287 3.31 -5.49 -12.29
N LEU A 288 4.33 -4.83 -12.82
CA LEU A 288 5.24 -5.41 -13.79
C LEU A 288 6.01 -6.61 -13.22
N ALA A 289 6.40 -6.56 -11.94
CA ALA A 289 7.07 -7.68 -11.28
C ALA A 289 6.14 -8.91 -11.13
N ILE A 290 4.87 -8.68 -10.78
CA ILE A 290 3.84 -9.73 -10.69
C ILE A 290 3.60 -10.36 -12.06
N ASP A 291 3.40 -9.53 -13.09
CA ASP A 291 3.14 -9.98 -14.46
C ASP A 291 4.35 -10.75 -15.03
N ALA A 292 5.58 -10.25 -14.82
CA ALA A 292 6.80 -10.92 -15.28
C ALA A 292 7.02 -12.29 -14.61
N GLY A 293 6.67 -12.40 -13.32
CA GLY A 293 6.70 -13.67 -12.60
C GLY A 293 5.55 -14.63 -12.93
N ARG A 294 4.61 -14.22 -13.80
CA ARG A 294 3.35 -14.94 -14.08
C ARG A 294 2.62 -15.34 -12.80
N MET A 295 2.64 -14.45 -11.82
CA MET A 295 2.08 -14.69 -10.49
C MET A 295 0.62 -14.24 -10.43
N ALA A 296 -0.22 -15.11 -9.88
CA ALA A 296 -1.60 -14.78 -9.56
C ALA A 296 -1.71 -14.33 -8.10
N VAL A 297 -2.00 -13.05 -7.87
CA VAL A 297 -2.21 -12.52 -6.50
C VAL A 297 -3.61 -12.84 -6.02
N TRP A 298 -3.73 -13.15 -4.73
CA TRP A 298 -5.01 -13.36 -4.06
C TRP A 298 -4.95 -12.92 -2.60
N SER A 299 -6.13 -12.69 -2.03
CA SER A 299 -6.30 -12.50 -0.61
C SER A 299 -7.59 -13.16 -0.13
N TYR A 300 -7.50 -13.82 1.01
CA TYR A 300 -8.60 -14.48 1.68
C TYR A 300 -8.92 -13.74 2.99
N ASP A 301 -10.15 -13.24 3.11
CA ASP A 301 -10.69 -12.70 4.36
C ASP A 301 -11.26 -13.86 5.18
N VAL A 302 -10.66 -14.13 6.34
CA VAL A 302 -11.00 -15.29 7.18
C VAL A 302 -12.39 -15.16 7.79
N GLN A 303 -12.81 -13.94 8.13
CA GLN A 303 -14.12 -13.69 8.75
C GLN A 303 -15.26 -13.77 7.73
N ARG A 304 -15.03 -13.22 6.53
CA ARG A 304 -16.04 -13.23 5.45
C ARG A 304 -16.05 -14.51 4.63
N GLN A 305 -15.02 -15.36 4.79
CA GLN A 305 -14.77 -16.52 3.95
C GLN A 305 -14.76 -16.17 2.46
N GLU A 306 -14.12 -15.04 2.14
CA GLU A 306 -14.11 -14.49 0.79
C GLU A 306 -12.69 -14.46 0.22
N ILE A 307 -12.52 -15.00 -0.98
CA ILE A 307 -11.31 -14.84 -1.78
C ILE A 307 -11.50 -13.71 -2.79
N ILE A 308 -10.57 -12.78 -2.81
CA ILE A 308 -10.41 -11.75 -3.84
C ILE A 308 -9.11 -12.08 -4.58
N GLY A 309 -9.20 -12.27 -5.88
CA GLY A 309 -8.10 -12.67 -6.74
C GLY A 309 -7.86 -11.65 -7.84
N SER A 310 -6.63 -11.61 -8.34
CA SER A 310 -6.33 -10.99 -9.62
C SER A 310 -7.03 -11.74 -10.77
N PRO A 311 -7.28 -11.09 -11.92
CA PRO A 311 -7.79 -11.77 -13.12
C PRO A 311 -6.92 -12.95 -13.57
N GLU A 312 -5.61 -12.90 -13.28
CA GLU A 312 -4.67 -13.99 -13.53
C GLU A 312 -5.00 -15.24 -12.72
N LEU A 313 -5.37 -15.08 -11.44
CA LEU A 313 -5.81 -16.20 -10.59
C LEU A 313 -6.99 -16.92 -11.22
N TYR A 314 -8.01 -16.16 -11.64
CA TYR A 314 -9.22 -16.74 -12.23
C TYR A 314 -8.88 -17.52 -13.50
N ARG A 315 -8.04 -16.94 -14.37
CA ARG A 315 -7.57 -17.62 -15.57
C ARG A 315 -6.80 -18.89 -15.23
N LEU A 316 -5.87 -18.83 -14.28
CA LEU A 316 -5.07 -19.96 -13.82
C LEU A 316 -5.95 -21.11 -13.31
N LEU A 317 -6.99 -20.78 -12.54
CA LEU A 317 -7.94 -21.75 -11.98
C LEU A 317 -9.03 -22.21 -12.98
N GLY A 318 -9.08 -21.65 -14.20
CA GLY A 318 -10.04 -22.07 -15.23
C GLY A 318 -11.36 -21.30 -15.26
N PHE A 319 -11.42 -20.15 -14.61
CA PHE A 319 -12.56 -19.24 -14.62
C PHE A 319 -12.37 -18.08 -15.61
N ASP A 320 -13.48 -17.41 -15.93
CA ASP A 320 -13.47 -16.17 -16.70
C ASP A 320 -12.77 -15.05 -15.90
N PRO A 321 -11.69 -14.43 -16.42
CA PRO A 321 -10.97 -13.35 -15.72
C PRO A 321 -11.83 -12.11 -15.45
N ALA A 322 -12.92 -11.90 -16.19
CA ALA A 322 -13.83 -10.77 -15.99
C ALA A 322 -14.87 -11.02 -14.88
N ARG A 323 -15.04 -12.27 -14.45
CA ARG A 323 -16.08 -12.66 -13.48
C ARG A 323 -15.46 -13.28 -12.24
N ARG A 324 -15.67 -12.64 -11.09
CA ARG A 324 -15.25 -13.20 -9.79
C ARG A 324 -16.03 -14.51 -9.51
N PRO A 325 -15.35 -15.67 -9.41
CA PRO A 325 -15.97 -16.90 -8.96
C PRO A 325 -16.26 -16.84 -7.46
N SER A 326 -17.25 -17.60 -6.99
CA SER A 326 -17.51 -17.74 -5.56
C SER A 326 -16.42 -18.57 -4.88
N PHE A 327 -16.29 -18.43 -3.56
CA PHE A 327 -15.36 -19.25 -2.77
C PHE A 327 -15.60 -20.75 -2.99
N GLU A 328 -16.86 -21.18 -2.95
CA GLU A 328 -17.27 -22.57 -3.20
C GLU A 328 -16.89 -23.08 -4.60
N GLN A 329 -17.01 -22.23 -5.63
CA GLN A 329 -16.61 -22.61 -6.99
C GLN A 329 -15.11 -22.86 -7.10
N MET A 330 -14.29 -22.01 -6.47
CA MET A 330 -12.84 -22.22 -6.42
C MET A 330 -12.49 -23.44 -5.58
N ARG A 331 -13.21 -23.67 -4.48
CA ARG A 331 -12.99 -24.82 -3.60
C ARG A 331 -13.27 -26.16 -4.30
N ALA A 332 -14.27 -26.20 -5.16
CA ALA A 332 -14.63 -27.41 -5.92
C ALA A 332 -13.53 -27.93 -6.86
N GLY A 333 -12.52 -27.10 -7.18
CA GLY A 333 -11.38 -27.52 -7.99
C GLY A 333 -10.30 -28.30 -7.22
N TYR A 334 -10.32 -28.33 -5.89
CA TYR A 334 -9.38 -29.13 -5.12
C TYR A 334 -9.71 -30.63 -5.26
N PRO A 335 -8.74 -31.47 -5.63
CA PRO A 335 -8.89 -32.92 -5.51
C PRO A 335 -9.17 -33.34 -4.06
N PRO A 336 -9.76 -34.53 -3.84
CA PRO A 336 -10.05 -35.02 -2.47
C PRO A 336 -8.80 -35.01 -1.58
N GLY A 337 -8.90 -34.36 -0.41
CA GLY A 337 -7.81 -34.27 0.58
C GLY A 337 -6.77 -33.17 0.34
N GLU A 338 -6.78 -32.50 -0.83
CA GLU A 338 -5.81 -31.44 -1.14
C GLU A 338 -6.13 -30.14 -0.39
N GLU A 339 -7.40 -29.79 -0.23
CA GLU A 339 -7.81 -28.60 0.52
C GLU A 339 -7.34 -28.69 1.98
N GLU A 340 -7.59 -29.82 2.64
CA GLU A 340 -7.20 -30.07 4.03
C GLU A 340 -5.69 -29.96 4.22
N ARG A 341 -4.91 -30.40 3.23
CA ARG A 341 -3.45 -30.31 3.23
C ARG A 341 -2.95 -28.87 3.09
N VAL A 342 -3.55 -28.08 2.20
CA VAL A 342 -3.24 -26.65 2.06
C VAL A 342 -3.57 -25.90 3.35
N GLN A 343 -4.74 -26.19 3.96
CA GLN A 343 -5.11 -25.59 5.24
C GLN A 343 -4.20 -26.03 6.40
N ALA A 344 -3.76 -27.30 6.40
CA ALA A 344 -2.83 -27.81 7.40
C ALA A 344 -1.49 -27.08 7.36
N ALA A 345 -0.94 -26.82 6.16
CA ALA A 345 0.30 -26.07 6.01
C ALA A 345 0.24 -24.67 6.65
N GLY A 346 -0.89 -23.97 6.48
CA GLY A 346 -1.11 -22.68 7.13
C GLY A 346 -1.22 -22.78 8.66
N ARG A 347 -1.90 -23.81 9.18
CA ARG A 347 -2.01 -24.05 10.64
C ARG A 347 -0.65 -24.39 11.26
N GLU A 348 0.11 -25.28 10.63
CA GLU A 348 1.45 -25.68 11.07
C GLU A 348 2.44 -24.50 11.09
N ALA A 349 2.31 -23.56 10.16
CA ALA A 349 3.12 -22.34 10.18
C ALA A 349 2.80 -21.49 11.41
N LEU A 350 1.51 -21.27 11.72
CA LEU A 350 1.09 -20.52 12.91
C LEU A 350 1.52 -21.20 14.21
N GLU A 351 1.40 -22.52 14.29
CA GLU A 351 1.85 -23.30 15.46
C GLU A 351 3.36 -23.17 15.70
N ARG A 352 4.15 -23.02 14.62
CA ARG A 352 5.60 -22.74 14.69
C ARG A 352 5.92 -21.26 14.94
N GLY A 353 4.91 -20.38 15.05
CA GLY A 353 5.08 -18.93 15.19
C GLY A 353 5.50 -18.22 13.90
N GLU A 354 5.38 -18.90 12.75
CA GLU A 354 5.65 -18.35 11.43
C GLU A 354 4.39 -17.69 10.85
N ARG A 355 4.58 -16.62 10.08
CA ARG A 355 3.48 -15.99 9.32
C ARG A 355 3.51 -16.33 7.85
N PHE A 356 4.58 -16.96 7.38
CA PHE A 356 4.77 -17.30 5.97
C PHE A 356 4.71 -18.81 5.80
N PHE A 357 4.03 -19.26 4.75
CA PHE A 357 4.03 -20.66 4.37
C PHE A 357 4.05 -20.82 2.85
N GLU A 358 4.62 -21.93 2.42
CA GLU A 358 4.67 -22.35 1.02
C GLU A 358 4.09 -23.75 0.92
N VAL A 359 3.22 -23.97 -0.07
CA VAL A 359 2.66 -25.28 -0.34
C VAL A 359 2.47 -25.46 -1.85
N GLU A 360 2.96 -26.58 -2.37
CA GLU A 360 2.61 -27.03 -3.71
C GLU A 360 1.44 -27.99 -3.64
N TYR A 361 0.44 -27.81 -4.51
CA TYR A 361 -0.79 -28.58 -4.52
C TYR A 361 -1.36 -28.76 -5.92
N ARG A 362 -2.25 -29.75 -6.05
CA ARG A 362 -2.95 -30.04 -7.30
C ARG A 362 -4.27 -29.32 -7.33
N TYR A 363 -4.62 -28.83 -8.51
CA TYR A 363 -5.89 -28.16 -8.76
C TYR A 363 -6.50 -28.66 -10.07
N GLY A 364 -7.70 -29.21 -9.98
CA GLY A 364 -8.51 -29.65 -11.12
C GLY A 364 -9.33 -28.49 -11.67
N ARG A 365 -9.09 -28.13 -12.92
CA ARG A 365 -9.87 -27.11 -13.63
C ARG A 365 -11.15 -27.72 -14.21
N ALA A 366 -12.14 -26.86 -14.45
CA ALA A 366 -13.42 -27.28 -15.04
C ALA A 366 -13.30 -27.82 -16.48
N ASP A 367 -12.20 -27.50 -17.19
CA ASP A 367 -11.86 -28.04 -18.51
C ASP A 367 -11.27 -29.47 -18.46
N GLY A 368 -11.10 -30.04 -17.26
CA GLY A 368 -10.52 -31.36 -17.04
C GLY A 368 -8.99 -31.37 -16.94
N ALA A 369 -8.33 -30.22 -17.09
CA ALA A 369 -6.88 -30.14 -16.91
C ALA A 369 -6.50 -30.10 -15.43
N GLU A 370 -5.55 -30.95 -15.03
CA GLU A 370 -4.92 -30.87 -13.72
C GLU A 370 -3.70 -29.94 -13.78
N ARG A 371 -3.58 -29.06 -12.79
CA ARG A 371 -2.45 -28.12 -12.65
C ARG A 371 -1.75 -28.33 -11.31
N TRP A 372 -0.42 -28.26 -11.35
CA TRP A 372 0.39 -28.12 -10.14
C TRP A 372 0.61 -26.64 -9.87
N LEU A 373 0.15 -26.21 -8.69
CA LEU A 373 0.19 -24.83 -8.26
C LEU A 373 1.09 -24.72 -7.03
N MET A 374 1.99 -23.73 -7.01
CA MET A 374 2.74 -23.35 -5.82
C MET A 374 2.11 -22.09 -5.22
N MET A 375 1.62 -22.20 -4.00
CA MET A 375 1.13 -21.07 -3.23
C MET A 375 2.19 -20.61 -2.24
N ARG A 376 2.45 -19.31 -2.24
CA ARG A 376 3.22 -18.62 -1.20
C ARG A 376 2.32 -17.59 -0.55
N ALA A 377 2.16 -17.67 0.76
CA ALA A 377 1.21 -16.84 1.47
C ALA A 377 1.75 -16.32 2.80
N GLU A 378 1.31 -15.12 3.15
CA GLU A 378 1.50 -14.49 4.45
C GLU A 378 0.16 -14.43 5.20
N ILE A 379 0.18 -14.79 6.48
CA ILE A 379 -0.95 -14.74 7.39
C ILE A 379 -0.88 -13.44 8.17
N VAL A 380 -1.88 -12.58 7.97
CA VAL A 380 -2.07 -11.32 8.66
C VAL A 380 -2.96 -11.55 9.87
N LEU A 381 -2.41 -11.30 11.06
CA LEU A 381 -3.08 -11.44 12.34
C LEU A 381 -3.83 -10.15 12.71
N ASP A 382 -4.88 -10.27 13.52
CA ASP A 382 -5.51 -9.14 14.21
C ASP A 382 -4.80 -8.80 15.53
N ASP A 383 -5.30 -7.76 16.23
CA ASP A 383 -4.77 -7.30 17.52
C ASP A 383 -4.88 -8.37 18.63
N ALA A 384 -5.73 -9.39 18.45
CA ALA A 384 -5.89 -10.52 19.36
C ALA A 384 -4.99 -11.72 18.99
N GLY A 385 -4.14 -11.59 17.96
CA GLY A 385 -3.25 -12.64 17.49
C GLY A 385 -3.94 -13.72 16.65
N GLN A 386 -5.17 -13.51 16.21
CA GLN A 386 -5.92 -14.46 15.40
C GLN A 386 -5.78 -14.18 13.90
N PRO A 387 -5.83 -15.19 13.02
CA PRO A 387 -5.78 -14.99 11.57
C PRO A 387 -6.97 -14.15 11.07
N ARG A 388 -6.69 -12.96 10.56
CA ARG A 388 -7.71 -12.05 9.99
C ARG A 388 -7.76 -12.17 8.47
N ARG A 389 -6.59 -12.24 7.83
CA ARG A 389 -6.47 -12.25 6.38
C ARG A 389 -5.26 -13.09 5.98
N VAL A 390 -5.37 -13.78 4.86
CA VAL A 390 -4.24 -14.45 4.22
C VAL A 390 -4.03 -13.80 2.86
N VAL A 391 -2.81 -13.41 2.53
CA VAL A 391 -2.47 -12.77 1.26
C VAL A 391 -1.35 -13.57 0.62
N GLY A 392 -1.44 -13.83 -0.68
CA GLY A 392 -0.44 -14.66 -1.31
C GLY A 392 -0.42 -14.54 -2.82
N VAL A 393 0.52 -15.30 -3.39
CA VAL A 393 0.65 -15.54 -4.82
C VAL A 393 0.50 -17.02 -5.11
N VAL A 394 -0.04 -17.32 -6.29
CA VAL A 394 -0.06 -18.67 -6.86
C VAL A 394 0.74 -18.65 -8.16
N ILE A 395 1.59 -19.66 -8.35
CA ILE A 395 2.44 -19.86 -9.53
C ILE A 395 2.10 -21.21 -10.14
N ASP A 396 1.90 -21.27 -11.46
CA ASP A 396 1.81 -22.55 -12.18
C ASP A 396 3.20 -23.19 -12.25
N VAL A 397 3.36 -24.34 -11.61
CA VAL A 397 4.59 -25.14 -11.63
C VAL A 397 4.40 -26.47 -12.35
N THR A 398 3.33 -26.61 -13.14
CA THR A 398 2.98 -27.84 -13.88
C THR A 398 4.12 -28.29 -14.80
N GLU A 399 4.66 -27.40 -15.63
CA GLU A 399 5.74 -27.75 -16.55
C GLU A 399 7.01 -28.20 -15.82
N ARG A 400 7.35 -27.52 -14.71
CA ARG A 400 8.48 -27.88 -13.86
C ARG A 400 8.27 -29.28 -13.25
N ARG A 401 7.11 -29.54 -12.66
CA ARG A 401 6.78 -30.85 -12.07
C ARG A 401 6.80 -31.97 -13.10
N GLN A 402 6.21 -31.76 -14.28
CA GLN A 402 6.24 -32.74 -15.36
C GLN A 402 7.66 -33.00 -15.88
N ALA A 403 8.55 -32.01 -15.87
CA ALA A 403 9.95 -32.18 -16.25
C ALA A 403 10.71 -33.00 -15.19
N GLU A 404 10.48 -32.70 -13.90
CA GLU A 404 11.06 -33.44 -12.77
C GLU A 404 10.62 -34.91 -12.78
N GLU A 405 9.33 -35.19 -12.98
CA GLU A 405 8.80 -36.55 -13.06
C GLU A 405 9.38 -37.32 -14.26
N ARG A 406 9.45 -36.67 -15.44
CA ARG A 406 10.08 -37.26 -16.62
C ARG A 406 11.54 -37.60 -16.37
N GLN A 407 12.29 -36.70 -15.71
CA GLN A 407 13.68 -36.96 -15.35
C GLN A 407 13.80 -38.14 -14.37
N GLN A 408 12.93 -38.22 -13.36
CA GLN A 408 12.92 -39.33 -12.41
C GLN A 408 12.66 -40.68 -13.10
N ILE A 409 11.66 -40.75 -13.98
CA ILE A 409 11.35 -41.96 -14.76
C ILE A 409 12.57 -42.38 -15.59
N LEU A 410 13.17 -41.45 -16.33
CA LEU A 410 14.36 -41.73 -17.13
C LEU A 410 15.54 -42.22 -16.28
N THR A 411 15.77 -41.62 -15.11
CA THR A 411 16.83 -42.09 -14.20
C THR A 411 16.56 -43.48 -13.64
N ALA A 412 15.30 -43.81 -13.35
CA ALA A 412 14.91 -45.14 -12.88
C ALA A 412 15.12 -46.19 -13.98
N GLU A 413 14.71 -45.90 -15.22
CA GLU A 413 14.91 -46.79 -16.37
C GLU A 413 16.40 -47.01 -16.69
N LEU A 414 17.20 -45.94 -16.68
CA LEU A 414 18.66 -46.03 -16.86
C LEU A 414 19.30 -46.88 -15.77
N THR A 415 18.92 -46.66 -14.51
CA THR A 415 19.43 -47.45 -13.38
C THR A 415 19.10 -48.93 -13.54
N HIS A 416 17.87 -49.26 -13.94
CA HIS A 416 17.47 -50.63 -14.23
C HIS A 416 18.29 -51.23 -15.38
N ARG A 417 18.50 -50.49 -16.47
CA ARG A 417 19.29 -50.94 -17.62
C ARG A 417 20.76 -51.18 -17.27
N VAL A 418 21.37 -50.30 -16.49
CA VAL A 418 22.76 -50.47 -16.01
C VAL A 418 22.89 -51.72 -15.15
N LYS A 419 21.94 -51.96 -14.22
CA LYS A 419 21.94 -53.18 -13.40
C LYS A 419 21.87 -54.45 -14.26
N ASN A 420 21.05 -54.47 -15.30
CA ASN A 420 20.93 -55.61 -16.21
C ASN A 420 22.24 -55.89 -16.97
N ILE A 421 22.92 -54.86 -17.47
CA ILE A 421 24.21 -55.01 -18.16
C ILE A 421 25.28 -55.53 -17.21
N LEU A 422 25.35 -54.99 -15.98
CA LEU A 422 26.29 -55.46 -14.98
C LEU A 422 26.09 -56.94 -14.63
N ALA A 423 24.84 -57.41 -14.55
CA ALA A 423 24.54 -58.82 -14.34
C ALA A 423 25.04 -59.71 -15.50
N VAL A 424 24.91 -59.25 -16.75
CA VAL A 424 25.45 -59.95 -17.93
C VAL A 424 26.99 -59.99 -17.89
N VAL A 425 27.63 -58.86 -17.57
CA VAL A 425 29.10 -58.77 -17.42
C VAL A 425 29.60 -59.72 -16.33
N GLN A 426 28.94 -59.75 -15.18
CA GLN A 426 29.26 -60.66 -14.08
C GLN A 426 29.15 -62.13 -14.51
N SER A 427 28.07 -62.48 -15.22
CA SER A 427 27.88 -63.84 -15.77
C SER A 427 29.00 -64.23 -16.76
N ILE A 428 29.39 -63.32 -17.66
CA ILE A 428 30.49 -63.55 -18.61
C ILE A 428 31.80 -63.79 -17.85
N ALA A 429 32.11 -62.96 -16.85
CA ALA A 429 33.32 -63.10 -16.04
C ALA A 429 33.35 -64.45 -15.31
N ASP A 430 32.27 -64.79 -14.60
CA ASP A 430 32.17 -66.03 -13.81
C ASP A 430 32.35 -67.29 -14.68
N ILE A 431 31.65 -67.36 -15.81
CA ILE A 431 31.74 -68.56 -16.67
C ILE A 431 33.11 -68.63 -17.36
N THR A 432 33.69 -67.50 -17.76
CA THR A 432 35.01 -67.46 -18.41
C THR A 432 36.12 -67.91 -17.47
N LEU A 433 36.12 -67.39 -16.24
CA LEU A 433 37.14 -67.71 -15.23
C LEU A 433 37.05 -69.18 -14.79
N ARG A 434 35.84 -69.72 -14.59
CA ARG A 434 35.65 -71.12 -14.15
C ARG A 434 36.08 -72.18 -15.17
N ARG A 435 36.14 -71.83 -16.46
CA ARG A 435 36.34 -72.82 -17.55
C ARG A 435 37.66 -72.71 -18.29
N SER A 436 38.44 -71.67 -18.03
CA SER A 436 39.73 -71.46 -18.68
C SER A 436 40.81 -72.36 -18.08
N ALA A 437 41.72 -72.88 -18.92
CA ALA A 437 42.79 -73.76 -18.48
C ALA A 437 43.86 -73.03 -17.66
N ASP A 438 44.08 -71.74 -17.97
CA ASP A 438 45.10 -70.87 -17.37
C ASP A 438 44.65 -69.40 -17.38
N LEU A 439 45.29 -68.58 -16.55
CA LEU A 439 44.95 -67.16 -16.36
C LEU A 439 45.19 -66.29 -17.63
N PRO A 440 46.31 -66.43 -18.38
CA PRO A 440 46.49 -65.74 -19.66
C PRO A 440 45.36 -66.00 -20.66
N THR A 441 44.98 -67.27 -20.86
CA THR A 441 43.88 -67.65 -21.74
C THR A 441 42.55 -67.07 -21.26
N ALA A 442 42.30 -67.09 -19.94
CA ALA A 442 41.11 -66.50 -19.34
C ALA A 442 41.03 -64.98 -19.59
N ARG A 443 42.16 -64.27 -19.42
CA ARG A 443 42.25 -62.82 -19.64
C ARG A 443 41.93 -62.45 -21.09
N GLN A 444 42.51 -63.18 -22.05
CA GLN A 444 42.28 -62.93 -23.47
C GLN A 444 40.84 -63.24 -23.88
N ALA A 445 40.26 -64.35 -23.39
CA ALA A 445 38.87 -64.70 -23.66
C ALA A 445 37.89 -63.70 -23.04
N LEU A 446 38.12 -63.26 -21.81
CA LEU A 446 37.27 -62.28 -21.14
C LEU A 446 37.32 -60.92 -21.86
N ALA A 447 38.51 -60.44 -22.23
CA ALA A 447 38.67 -59.19 -22.96
C ALA A 447 37.94 -59.22 -24.32
N GLY A 448 38.06 -60.31 -25.08
CA GLY A 448 37.35 -60.50 -26.35
C GLY A 448 35.83 -60.43 -26.18
N ARG A 449 35.29 -61.15 -25.17
CA ARG A 449 33.85 -61.16 -24.88
C ARG A 449 33.30 -59.82 -24.42
N LEU A 450 34.03 -59.11 -23.56
CA LEU A 450 33.64 -57.77 -23.13
C LEU A 450 33.67 -56.77 -24.30
N SER A 451 34.64 -56.91 -25.21
CA SER A 451 34.69 -56.09 -26.43
C SER A 451 33.53 -56.39 -27.37
N ALA A 452 33.15 -57.66 -27.54
CA ALA A 452 31.98 -58.05 -28.35
C ALA A 452 30.68 -57.52 -27.74
N LEU A 453 30.53 -57.59 -26.42
CA LEU A 453 29.39 -57.02 -25.69
C LEU A 453 29.31 -55.50 -25.85
N ALA A 454 30.44 -54.78 -25.74
CA ALA A 454 30.48 -53.33 -25.92
C ALA A 454 30.02 -52.92 -27.33
N LYS A 455 30.54 -53.58 -28.37
CA LYS A 455 30.14 -53.33 -29.77
C LYS A 455 28.66 -53.61 -30.01
N ALA A 456 28.13 -54.70 -29.46
CA ALA A 456 26.70 -54.99 -29.54
C ALA A 456 25.86 -53.89 -28.87
N HIS A 457 26.38 -53.29 -27.80
CA HIS A 457 25.74 -52.18 -27.12
C HIS A 457 25.77 -50.88 -27.92
N ASP A 458 26.88 -50.59 -28.60
CA ASP A 458 27.00 -49.44 -29.51
C ASP A 458 26.01 -49.54 -30.68
N LEU A 459 25.81 -50.75 -31.22
CA LEU A 459 24.82 -51.01 -32.27
C LEU A 459 23.39 -50.68 -31.81
N LEU A 460 23.05 -51.01 -30.56
CA LEU A 460 21.75 -50.69 -29.97
C LEU A 460 21.54 -49.18 -29.70
N PHE A 461 22.63 -48.43 -29.45
CA PHE A 461 22.55 -46.98 -29.22
C PHE A 461 22.57 -46.17 -30.53
N ALA A 462 23.36 -46.58 -31.52
CA ALA A 462 23.53 -45.84 -32.77
C ALA A 462 22.39 -46.05 -33.79
N GLY A 463 21.57 -47.10 -33.63
CA GLY A 463 20.53 -47.49 -34.60
C GLY A 463 19.09 -47.09 -34.26
N GLY A 464 18.85 -46.45 -33.11
CA GLY A 464 17.51 -46.38 -32.51
C GLY A 464 17.16 -47.74 -31.89
N ALA A 465 16.81 -47.76 -30.61
CA ALA A 465 16.86 -48.94 -29.74
C ALA A 465 15.97 -50.15 -30.14
N GLU A 466 15.19 -50.06 -31.21
CA GLU A 466 14.16 -51.04 -31.56
C GLU A 466 14.62 -52.10 -32.56
N ARG A 467 15.38 -51.74 -33.61
CA ARG A 467 15.80 -52.69 -34.67
C ARG A 467 17.19 -52.39 -35.23
N SER A 468 17.98 -53.45 -35.46
CA SER A 468 19.33 -53.38 -36.03
C SER A 468 19.40 -54.17 -37.33
N PRO A 469 19.99 -53.64 -38.42
CA PRO A 469 20.23 -54.43 -39.63
C PRO A 469 21.12 -55.64 -39.32
N LEU A 470 20.67 -56.86 -39.67
CA LEU A 470 21.43 -58.09 -39.41
C LEU A 470 22.81 -58.04 -40.06
N ARG A 471 22.88 -57.52 -41.29
CA ARG A 471 24.13 -57.34 -42.03
C ARG A 471 25.15 -56.54 -41.19
N ARG A 472 24.73 -55.49 -40.50
CA ARG A 472 25.61 -54.67 -39.63
C ARG A 472 26.12 -55.45 -38.42
N ILE A 473 25.29 -56.32 -37.82
CA ILE A 473 25.69 -57.21 -36.72
C ILE A 473 26.77 -58.19 -37.20
N VAL A 474 26.55 -58.80 -38.38
CA VAL A 474 27.49 -59.75 -38.98
C VAL A 474 28.81 -59.07 -39.34
N ASP A 475 28.74 -57.88 -39.95
CA ASP A 475 29.94 -57.12 -40.31
C ASP A 475 30.76 -56.75 -39.06
N GLU A 476 30.15 -56.19 -38.01
CA GLU A 476 30.87 -55.85 -36.77
C GLU A 476 31.55 -57.04 -36.09
N ALA A 477 30.92 -58.21 -36.12
CA ALA A 477 31.51 -59.43 -35.57
C ALA A 477 32.81 -59.80 -36.31
N THR A 478 32.85 -59.61 -37.64
CA THR A 478 34.01 -59.93 -38.49
C THR A 478 35.08 -58.83 -38.53
N LEU A 479 34.70 -57.56 -38.31
CA LEU A 479 35.62 -56.43 -38.39
C LEU A 479 36.76 -56.50 -37.36
N SER A 480 36.53 -57.19 -36.24
CA SER A 480 37.43 -57.23 -35.08
C SER A 480 38.73 -58.03 -35.28
N PHE A 481 38.89 -58.74 -36.41
CA PHE A 481 39.97 -59.72 -36.61
C PHE A 481 40.92 -59.42 -37.79
N GLY A 482 40.89 -58.20 -38.34
CA GLY A 482 41.82 -57.74 -39.37
C GLY A 482 41.42 -58.07 -40.82
N PRO A 483 42.05 -57.43 -41.82
CA PRO A 483 41.63 -57.48 -43.23
C PRO A 483 41.81 -58.87 -43.87
N ASP A 484 42.83 -59.64 -43.48
CA ASP A 484 43.10 -60.97 -44.05
C ASP A 484 42.03 -62.00 -43.67
N ILE A 485 41.54 -61.94 -42.43
CA ILE A 485 40.42 -62.77 -41.98
C ILE A 485 39.13 -62.29 -42.66
N GLN A 486 38.90 -60.97 -42.76
CA GLN A 486 37.71 -60.45 -43.42
C GLN A 486 37.58 -60.88 -44.88
N ALA A 487 38.68 -60.93 -45.63
CA ALA A 487 38.70 -61.37 -47.03
C ALA A 487 38.31 -62.85 -47.21
N ARG A 488 38.45 -63.67 -46.16
CA ARG A 488 38.13 -65.11 -46.16
C ARG A 488 36.77 -65.42 -45.54
N VAL A 489 36.02 -64.40 -45.12
CA VAL A 489 34.65 -64.53 -44.59
C VAL A 489 33.65 -63.94 -45.57
N GLN A 490 32.94 -64.81 -46.28
CA GLN A 490 31.86 -64.43 -47.19
C GLN A 490 30.53 -64.25 -46.43
N ARG A 491 29.75 -63.24 -46.81
CA ARG A 491 28.50 -62.85 -46.13
C ARG A 491 27.42 -62.70 -47.18
N SER A 492 26.35 -63.48 -47.07
CA SER A 492 25.27 -63.47 -48.05
C SER A 492 23.91 -63.56 -47.38
N GLY A 493 22.96 -62.77 -47.88
CA GLY A 493 21.59 -62.78 -47.37
C GLY A 493 20.83 -61.49 -47.66
N PRO A 494 19.49 -61.52 -47.50
CA PRO A 494 18.62 -60.37 -47.74
C PRO A 494 18.79 -59.28 -46.68
N ASP A 495 18.38 -58.05 -46.99
CA ASP A 495 18.36 -56.97 -46.00
C ASP A 495 17.22 -57.17 -44.99
N VAL A 496 17.59 -57.50 -43.76
CA VAL A 496 16.67 -57.87 -42.68
C VAL A 496 17.00 -57.06 -41.44
N PHE A 497 15.96 -56.55 -40.79
CA PHE A 497 16.06 -55.88 -39.50
C PHE A 497 15.75 -56.88 -38.38
N THR A 498 16.68 -56.99 -37.44
CA THR A 498 16.52 -57.80 -36.24
C THR A 498 16.02 -56.95 -35.08
N PRO A 499 15.09 -57.46 -34.26
CA PRO A 499 14.73 -56.80 -33.00
C PRO A 499 15.94 -56.58 -32.09
N GLY A 500 15.95 -55.49 -31.33
CA GLY A 500 17.05 -55.16 -30.39
C GLY A 500 17.40 -56.30 -29.42
N ARG A 501 16.40 -57.09 -28.98
CA ARG A 501 16.60 -58.27 -28.13
C ARG A 501 17.53 -59.34 -28.73
N LEU A 502 17.67 -59.39 -30.06
CA LEU A 502 18.54 -60.34 -30.77
C LEU A 502 19.97 -59.81 -31.01
N THR A 503 20.20 -58.50 -30.87
CA THR A 503 21.47 -57.87 -31.25
C THR A 503 22.63 -58.39 -30.39
N THR A 504 22.49 -58.38 -29.07
CA THR A 504 23.55 -58.86 -28.15
C THR A 504 23.79 -60.36 -28.27
N PRO A 505 22.76 -61.24 -28.25
CA PRO A 505 22.97 -62.68 -28.39
C PRO A 505 23.61 -63.08 -29.72
N LEU A 506 23.15 -62.51 -30.85
CA LEU A 506 23.73 -62.79 -32.16
C LEU A 506 25.17 -62.30 -32.28
N SER A 507 25.49 -61.10 -31.79
CA SER A 507 26.86 -60.56 -31.79
C SER A 507 27.81 -61.46 -31.00
N MET A 508 27.38 -61.90 -29.81
CA MET A 508 28.16 -62.81 -28.96
C MET A 508 28.41 -64.16 -29.64
N VAL A 509 27.38 -64.70 -30.29
CA VAL A 509 27.45 -65.99 -30.97
C VAL A 509 28.37 -65.95 -32.17
N LEU A 510 28.24 -64.94 -33.02
CA LEU A 510 29.10 -64.76 -34.18
C LEU A 510 30.55 -64.54 -33.73
N HIS A 511 30.77 -63.78 -32.65
CA HIS A 511 32.10 -63.62 -32.07
C HIS A 511 32.72 -64.96 -31.64
N GLU A 512 31.96 -65.80 -30.91
CA GLU A 512 32.47 -67.12 -30.49
C GLU A 512 32.72 -68.06 -31.67
N LEU A 513 31.86 -68.05 -32.71
CA LEU A 513 32.06 -68.83 -33.92
C LEU A 513 33.32 -68.41 -34.68
N ILE A 514 33.54 -67.10 -34.85
CA ILE A 514 34.76 -66.58 -35.50
C ILE A 514 36.01 -66.97 -34.69
N VAL A 515 35.98 -66.80 -33.37
CA VAL A 515 37.12 -67.17 -32.50
C VAL A 515 37.40 -68.67 -32.59
N ASN A 516 36.37 -69.52 -32.66
CA ASN A 516 36.56 -70.96 -32.82
C ASN A 516 37.14 -71.31 -34.19
N ALA A 517 36.66 -70.68 -35.26
CA ALA A 517 37.23 -70.88 -36.60
C ALA A 517 38.70 -70.48 -36.66
N ILE A 518 39.10 -69.39 -35.98
CA ILE A 518 40.51 -68.94 -35.91
C ILE A 518 41.36 -69.93 -35.11
N LYS A 519 40.86 -70.47 -34.00
CA LYS A 519 41.65 -71.33 -33.11
C LYS A 519 41.72 -72.79 -33.56
N TYR A 520 40.63 -73.31 -34.09
CA TYR A 520 40.43 -74.74 -34.28
C TYR A 520 39.86 -75.12 -35.65
N GLY A 521 39.32 -74.16 -36.39
CA GLY A 521 38.55 -74.40 -37.61
C GLY A 521 39.19 -73.83 -38.87
N ALA A 522 38.36 -73.45 -39.84
CA ALA A 522 38.82 -73.04 -41.17
C ALA A 522 39.69 -71.78 -41.21
N LEU A 523 39.63 -70.91 -40.21
CA LEU A 523 40.46 -69.68 -40.19
C LEU A 523 41.80 -69.87 -39.46
N SER A 524 42.11 -71.08 -39.00
CA SER A 524 43.37 -71.41 -38.32
C SER A 524 44.57 -71.58 -39.28
N ASN A 525 44.30 -71.84 -40.56
CA ASN A 525 45.30 -71.93 -41.63
C ASN A 525 45.15 -70.74 -42.61
N GLU A 526 45.90 -70.76 -43.72
CA GLU A 526 45.88 -69.68 -44.72
C GLU A 526 44.80 -69.86 -45.82
N GLU A 527 44.33 -71.09 -46.05
CA GLU A 527 43.46 -71.42 -47.20
C GLU A 527 41.97 -71.48 -46.87
N GLY A 528 41.63 -71.77 -45.61
CA GLY A 528 40.26 -72.01 -45.21
C GLY A 528 39.40 -70.74 -45.20
N ARG A 529 38.11 -70.96 -45.34
CA ARG A 529 37.08 -69.95 -45.57
C ARG A 529 35.86 -70.21 -44.71
N VAL A 530 35.13 -69.13 -44.44
CA VAL A 530 33.84 -69.18 -43.75
C VAL A 530 32.79 -68.51 -44.63
N ASP A 531 31.65 -69.18 -44.79
CA ASP A 531 30.46 -68.60 -45.37
C ASP A 531 29.40 -68.37 -44.28
N ILE A 532 28.94 -67.12 -44.18
CA ILE A 532 27.86 -66.69 -43.30
C ILE A 532 26.67 -66.33 -44.17
N GLY A 533 25.72 -67.26 -44.26
CA GLY A 533 24.47 -67.10 -44.98
C GLY A 533 23.32 -66.75 -44.05
N TRP A 534 22.31 -66.02 -44.53
CA TRP A 534 21.03 -65.97 -43.84
C TRP A 534 19.85 -65.87 -44.81
N SER A 535 18.70 -66.40 -44.38
CA SER A 535 17.43 -66.31 -45.08
C SER A 535 16.29 -66.05 -44.09
N VAL A 536 15.17 -65.55 -44.60
CA VAL A 536 13.95 -65.33 -43.79
C VAL A 536 12.76 -65.97 -44.50
N GLU A 537 12.12 -66.91 -43.83
CA GLU A 537 10.91 -67.61 -44.31
C GLU A 537 9.86 -67.63 -43.19
N GLY A 538 8.63 -67.20 -43.48
CA GLY A 538 7.54 -67.24 -42.50
C GLY A 538 7.80 -66.47 -41.19
N GLY A 539 8.65 -65.43 -41.21
CA GLY A 539 9.03 -64.65 -40.02
C GLY A 539 10.12 -65.31 -39.15
N LEU A 540 10.66 -66.45 -39.59
CA LEU A 540 11.82 -67.10 -38.98
C LEU A 540 13.08 -66.72 -39.73
N LEU A 541 14.07 -66.20 -39.00
CA LEU A 541 15.42 -65.97 -39.49
C LEU A 541 16.22 -67.26 -39.32
N THR A 542 16.80 -67.75 -40.41
CA THR A 542 17.77 -68.85 -40.39
C THR A 542 19.14 -68.31 -40.78
N LEU A 543 20.08 -68.35 -39.85
CA LEU A 543 21.48 -67.99 -40.07
C LEU A 543 22.32 -69.26 -40.15
N THR A 544 23.07 -69.40 -41.24
CA THR A 544 23.95 -70.53 -41.51
C THR A 544 25.40 -70.08 -41.46
N TRP A 545 26.23 -70.87 -40.77
CA TRP A 545 27.66 -70.73 -40.69
C TRP A 545 28.29 -72.00 -41.25
N THR A 546 29.12 -71.88 -42.27
CA THR A 546 29.78 -73.03 -42.90
C THR A 546 31.27 -72.77 -43.02
N GLU A 547 32.07 -73.68 -42.48
CA GLU A 547 33.53 -73.66 -42.60
C GLU A 547 34.00 -74.63 -43.69
N GLN A 548 35.02 -74.24 -44.46
CA GLN A 548 35.61 -75.06 -45.51
C GLN A 548 37.11 -74.84 -45.62
N GLY A 549 37.85 -75.85 -46.07
CA GLY A 549 39.30 -75.75 -46.28
C GLY A 549 40.10 -75.64 -44.97
N GLY A 550 39.50 -75.98 -43.85
CA GLY A 550 40.14 -76.06 -42.54
C GLY A 550 40.81 -77.41 -42.27
N PRO A 551 41.45 -77.56 -41.09
CA PRO A 551 41.91 -78.86 -40.62
C PRO A 551 40.71 -79.82 -40.39
N PRO A 552 40.93 -81.15 -40.44
CA PRO A 552 39.87 -82.13 -40.18
C PRO A 552 39.20 -81.90 -38.83
N VAL A 553 37.88 -81.72 -38.84
CA VAL A 553 37.11 -81.43 -37.63
C VAL A 553 36.68 -82.72 -36.94
N THR A 554 36.93 -82.82 -35.63
CA THR A 554 36.39 -83.88 -34.77
C THR A 554 35.38 -83.31 -33.78
N PRO A 555 34.29 -84.03 -33.45
CA PRO A 555 33.34 -83.59 -32.43
C PRO A 555 34.03 -83.29 -31.10
N PRO A 556 33.76 -82.15 -30.44
CA PRO A 556 34.43 -81.77 -29.21
C PRO A 556 34.03 -82.69 -28.06
N THR A 557 35.01 -83.13 -27.27
CA THR A 557 34.79 -83.95 -26.06
C THR A 557 34.32 -83.15 -24.84
N ARG A 558 34.40 -81.81 -24.91
CA ARG A 558 33.92 -80.87 -23.90
C ARG A 558 33.12 -79.76 -24.56
N GLN A 559 31.97 -79.42 -23.99
CA GLN A 559 31.20 -78.25 -24.43
C GLN A 559 31.86 -76.96 -23.88
N GLY A 560 32.44 -76.15 -24.77
CA GLY A 560 32.99 -74.84 -24.46
C GLY A 560 31.93 -73.80 -24.07
N PHE A 561 32.38 -72.59 -23.71
CA PHE A 561 31.49 -71.45 -23.41
C PHE A 561 30.62 -71.08 -24.62
N GLY A 562 31.17 -71.05 -25.84
CA GLY A 562 30.42 -70.78 -27.07
C GLY A 562 29.22 -71.71 -27.25
N SER A 563 29.39 -73.02 -27.09
CA SER A 563 28.30 -74.01 -27.15
C SER A 563 27.25 -73.83 -26.04
N VAL A 564 27.64 -73.39 -24.84
CA VAL A 564 26.70 -73.14 -23.74
C VAL A 564 25.93 -71.84 -23.95
N LEU A 565 26.55 -70.80 -24.50
CA LEU A 565 25.90 -69.51 -24.78
C LEU A 565 24.97 -69.63 -26.00
N LEU A 566 25.40 -70.35 -27.05
CA LEU A 566 24.60 -70.76 -28.19
C LEU A 566 23.34 -71.52 -27.77
N GLN A 567 23.47 -72.54 -26.91
CA GLN A 567 22.33 -73.35 -26.51
C GLN A 567 21.47 -72.73 -25.39
N ARG A 568 22.04 -71.96 -24.45
CA ARG A 568 21.24 -71.33 -23.37
C ARG A 568 20.63 -70.00 -23.79
N SER A 569 21.38 -69.09 -24.39
CA SER A 569 20.88 -67.72 -24.64
C SER A 569 19.93 -67.65 -25.84
N LEU A 570 20.24 -68.34 -26.95
CA LEU A 570 19.35 -68.35 -28.12
C LEU A 570 18.15 -69.29 -27.94
N ALA A 571 18.34 -70.47 -27.34
CA ALA A 571 17.25 -71.45 -27.24
C ALA A 571 16.31 -71.20 -26.05
N ARG A 572 16.81 -70.70 -24.91
CA ARG A 572 16.00 -70.50 -23.71
C ARG A 572 15.34 -69.12 -23.65
N ASP A 573 16.06 -68.06 -24.02
CA ASP A 573 15.58 -66.68 -23.82
C ASP A 573 14.88 -66.11 -25.07
N LEU A 574 15.10 -66.71 -26.26
CA LEU A 574 14.62 -66.19 -27.55
C LEU A 574 13.78 -67.19 -28.35
N GLY A 575 13.56 -68.40 -27.82
CA GLY A 575 12.77 -69.46 -28.49
C GLY A 575 13.39 -69.97 -29.79
N GLY A 576 14.70 -69.79 -29.99
CA GLY A 576 15.42 -70.23 -31.18
C GLY A 576 15.88 -71.68 -31.13
N ARG A 577 16.28 -72.22 -32.27
CA ARG A 577 16.92 -73.54 -32.41
C ARG A 577 18.35 -73.34 -32.89
N VAL A 578 19.29 -74.05 -32.28
CA VAL A 578 20.69 -74.06 -32.73
C VAL A 578 21.12 -75.49 -32.97
N GLU A 579 21.58 -75.78 -34.17
CA GLU A 579 22.13 -77.08 -34.56
C GLU A 579 23.57 -76.92 -35.03
N ILE A 580 24.45 -77.77 -34.52
CA ILE A 580 25.87 -77.76 -34.89
C ILE A 580 26.27 -79.15 -35.34
N ALA A 581 26.78 -79.23 -36.56
CA ALA A 581 27.35 -80.43 -37.15
C ALA A 581 28.87 -80.26 -37.32
N TYR A 582 29.60 -81.36 -37.14
CA TYR A 582 31.05 -81.42 -37.22
C TYR A 582 31.50 -82.38 -38.34
N PRO A 583 31.14 -82.14 -39.62
CA PRO A 583 31.69 -82.96 -40.70
C PRO A 583 33.20 -82.70 -40.84
N GLU A 584 33.95 -83.70 -41.27
CA GLU A 584 35.42 -83.62 -41.39
C GLU A 584 35.88 -82.46 -42.27
N THR A 585 35.04 -82.01 -43.21
CA THR A 585 35.28 -80.89 -44.12
C THR A 585 35.24 -79.50 -43.49
N GLY A 586 34.69 -79.36 -42.27
CA GLY A 586 34.54 -78.09 -41.57
C GLY A 586 33.26 -78.00 -40.73
N VAL A 587 33.22 -77.14 -39.72
CA VAL A 587 32.04 -76.95 -38.87
C VAL A 587 30.87 -76.34 -39.65
N ARG A 588 29.66 -76.87 -39.45
CA ARG A 588 28.41 -76.26 -39.90
C ARG A 588 27.51 -75.95 -38.70
N CYS A 589 27.09 -74.70 -38.56
CA CYS A 589 26.18 -74.25 -37.51
C CYS A 589 24.95 -73.58 -38.15
N GLU A 590 23.77 -73.95 -37.69
CA GLU A 590 22.50 -73.40 -38.15
C GLU A 590 21.72 -72.85 -36.95
N ILE A 591 21.31 -71.59 -37.06
CA ILE A 591 20.61 -70.86 -36.00
C ILE A 591 19.28 -70.38 -36.57
N THR A 592 18.18 -70.86 -36.02
CA THR A 592 16.83 -70.43 -36.38
C THR A 592 16.23 -69.63 -35.23
N VAL A 593 15.72 -68.43 -35.49
CA VAL A 593 15.11 -67.57 -34.47
C VAL A 593 13.93 -66.79 -35.02
N GLY A 594 12.87 -66.65 -34.23
CA GLY A 594 11.70 -65.85 -34.60
C GLY A 594 12.01 -64.35 -34.56
N LEU A 595 11.71 -63.64 -35.64
CA LEU A 595 11.79 -62.17 -35.67
C LEU A 595 10.65 -61.52 -34.85
N GLY A 596 9.59 -62.28 -34.53
CA GLY A 596 8.37 -61.76 -33.91
C GLY A 596 7.47 -61.08 -34.95
N GLU A 597 6.19 -60.90 -34.63
CA GLU A 597 5.26 -60.25 -35.57
C GLU A 597 5.66 -58.79 -35.86
N SER A 598 5.40 -58.40 -37.11
CA SER A 598 5.77 -57.16 -37.79
C SER A 598 5.49 -55.88 -37.02
#